data_AF-A0AA40VYM0-F1
#
_entry.id   AF-A0AA40VYM0-F1
#
_cell.length_a   1.000
_cell.length_b   1.000
_cell.length_c   1.000
_cell.angle_alpha   90.00
_cell.angle_beta   90.00
_cell.angle_gamma   90.00
#
_symmetry.space_group_name_H-M   'P 1'
#
loop_
_entity.id
_entity.type
_entity.pdbx_description
1 polymer ?
#
loop_
_entity_poly.entity_id
_entity_poly.type
_entity_poly.pdbx_seq_one_letter_code
_entity_poly.pdbx_strand_id
1 'polypeptide(L)'
;MSLPDLRQASLLGEYSDRLEYQIGGTLVWVVFGGPEQQDAALESACQQFPSIWTAIPAVITEAERASRVELPEFWQMHEAAGTSSEVLSVWGIWIEPVSGTATYEVSTNHAFDPPLQVELSSFPAESSVMIERNKDGVISTEAR
;
A
#
# COMPACT_ATOMS: atom_id res chain seq x y z
N MET A 1 0.12 0.42 -20.24
CA MET A 1 -0.02 -0.82 -19.47
C MET A 1 -1.49 -0.96 -19.09
N SER A 2 -2.09 -2.14 -19.22
CA SER A 2 -3.45 -2.42 -18.75
C SER A 2 -3.46 -2.42 -17.22
N LEU A 3 -4.54 -1.94 -16.61
CA LEU A 3 -4.72 -2.06 -15.16
C LEU A 3 -4.86 -3.54 -14.78
N PRO A 4 -4.31 -3.96 -13.62
CA PRO A 4 -4.54 -5.30 -13.12
C PRO A 4 -6.03 -5.52 -12.82
N ASP A 5 -6.48 -6.77 -13.00
CA ASP A 5 -7.83 -7.21 -12.66
C ASP A 5 -7.74 -8.07 -11.40
N LEU A 6 -8.39 -7.62 -10.32
CA LEU A 6 -8.42 -8.31 -9.04
C LEU A 6 -8.95 -9.75 -9.16
N ARG A 7 -9.87 -10.03 -10.10
CA ARG A 7 -10.40 -11.39 -10.31
C ARG A 7 -9.41 -12.33 -10.99
N GLN A 8 -8.42 -11.77 -11.67
CA GLN A 8 -7.37 -12.52 -12.35
C GLN A 8 -6.08 -12.58 -11.52
N ALA A 9 -6.07 -11.90 -10.36
CA ALA A 9 -4.97 -11.94 -9.42
C ALA A 9 -4.81 -13.33 -8.79
N SER A 10 -3.59 -13.63 -8.33
CA SER A 10 -3.32 -14.87 -7.61
C SER A 10 -4.00 -14.81 -6.25
N LEU A 11 -5.02 -15.64 -6.02
CA LEU A 11 -5.61 -15.85 -4.71
C LEU A 11 -4.61 -16.65 -3.84
N LEU A 12 -4.20 -16.08 -2.71
CA LEU A 12 -3.25 -16.68 -1.78
C LEU A 12 -3.94 -17.30 -0.56
N GLY A 13 -5.04 -16.71 -0.11
CA GLY A 13 -5.73 -17.14 1.10
C GLY A 13 -7.21 -16.77 1.12
N GLU A 14 -8.00 -17.67 1.69
CA GLU A 14 -9.41 -17.45 2.00
C GLU A 14 -9.59 -17.56 3.52
N TYR A 15 -10.11 -16.50 4.12
CA TYR A 15 -10.35 -16.40 5.56
C TYR A 15 -11.84 -16.12 5.80
N SER A 16 -12.29 -16.30 7.05
CA SER A 16 -13.69 -16.07 7.42
C SER A 16 -14.14 -14.61 7.25
N ASP A 17 -13.21 -13.68 7.17
CA ASP A 17 -13.42 -12.23 7.18
C ASP A 17 -12.74 -11.50 6.00
N ARG A 18 -11.96 -12.22 5.16
CA ARG A 18 -11.28 -11.62 4.01
C ARG A 18 -10.81 -12.62 2.97
N LEU A 19 -10.57 -12.11 1.77
CA LEU A 19 -9.80 -12.79 0.71
C LEU A 19 -8.46 -12.09 0.54
N GLU A 20 -7.38 -12.85 0.35
CA GLU A 20 -6.03 -12.34 0.15
C GLU A 20 -5.54 -12.67 -1.26
N TYR A 21 -5.13 -11.64 -2.00
CA TYR A 21 -4.60 -11.73 -3.35
C TYR A 21 -3.19 -11.16 -3.42
N GLN A 22 -2.44 -11.59 -4.44
CA GLN A 22 -1.16 -10.99 -4.80
C GLN A 22 -1.21 -10.46 -6.24
N ILE A 23 -0.76 -9.21 -6.41
CA ILE A 23 -0.63 -8.54 -7.70
C ILE A 23 0.78 -7.93 -7.76
N GLY A 24 1.66 -8.59 -8.53
CA GLY A 24 3.08 -8.23 -8.53
C GLY A 24 3.69 -8.39 -7.13
N GLY A 25 4.26 -7.31 -6.59
CA GLY A 25 4.83 -7.26 -5.24
C GLY A 25 3.86 -6.83 -4.13
N THR A 26 2.61 -6.55 -4.45
CA THR A 26 1.62 -5.99 -3.52
C THR A 26 0.57 -7.03 -3.13
N LEU A 27 0.31 -7.15 -1.83
CA LEU A 27 -0.81 -7.92 -1.28
C LEU A 27 -2.08 -7.08 -1.27
N VAL A 28 -3.21 -7.69 -1.58
CA VAL A 28 -4.53 -7.04 -1.58
C VAL A 28 -5.49 -7.89 -0.77
N TRP A 29 -6.04 -7.31 0.30
CA TRP A 29 -7.05 -7.92 1.13
C TRP A 29 -8.43 -7.32 0.85
N VAL A 30 -9.40 -8.17 0.53
CA VAL A 30 -10.80 -7.77 0.40
C VAL A 30 -11.53 -8.17 1.67
N VAL A 31 -11.93 -7.20 2.49
CA VAL A 31 -12.53 -7.43 3.82
C VAL A 31 -14.05 -7.58 3.71
N PHE A 32 -14.65 -8.47 4.49
CA PHE A 32 -16.09 -8.66 4.60
C PHE A 32 -16.52 -9.12 6.00
N GLY A 33 -17.79 -8.89 6.35
CA GLY A 33 -18.32 -9.17 7.70
C GLY A 33 -18.62 -10.65 7.97
N GLY A 34 -18.58 -11.51 6.96
CA GLY A 34 -18.81 -12.95 7.06
C GLY A 34 -18.86 -13.66 5.71
N PRO A 35 -18.79 -15.00 5.67
CA PRO A 35 -18.76 -15.78 4.44
C PRO A 35 -19.95 -15.53 3.50
N GLU A 36 -21.12 -15.20 4.05
CA GLU A 36 -22.33 -14.89 3.27
C GLU A 36 -22.22 -13.57 2.47
N GLN A 37 -21.27 -12.71 2.83
CA GLN A 37 -21.04 -11.41 2.19
C GLN A 37 -19.88 -11.46 1.18
N GLN A 38 -19.13 -12.57 1.14
CA GLN A 38 -17.88 -12.70 0.37
C GLN A 38 -18.05 -12.34 -1.11
N ASP A 39 -19.06 -12.90 -1.79
CA ASP A 39 -19.28 -12.65 -3.23
C ASP A 39 -19.63 -11.19 -3.52
N ALA A 40 -20.53 -10.61 -2.70
CA ALA A 40 -20.94 -9.21 -2.85
C ALA A 40 -19.78 -8.25 -2.54
N ALA A 41 -18.96 -8.57 -1.54
CA ALA A 41 -17.78 -7.81 -1.18
C ALA A 41 -16.72 -7.87 -2.29
N LEU A 42 -16.48 -9.04 -2.87
CA LEU A 42 -15.56 -9.20 -3.99
C LEU A 42 -16.06 -8.46 -5.23
N GLU A 43 -17.35 -8.52 -5.56
CA GLU A 43 -17.91 -7.76 -6.67
C GLU A 43 -17.72 -6.24 -6.48
N SER A 44 -18.06 -5.73 -5.30
CA SER A 44 -17.87 -4.32 -4.94
C SER A 44 -16.39 -3.93 -5.02
N ALA A 45 -15.49 -4.76 -4.47
CA ALA A 45 -14.05 -4.52 -4.53
C ALA A 45 -13.55 -4.44 -5.97
N CYS A 46 -13.99 -5.34 -6.85
CA CYS A 46 -13.60 -5.34 -8.27
C CYS A 46 -14.01 -4.05 -8.99
N GLN A 47 -15.18 -3.50 -8.67
CA GLN A 47 -15.64 -2.23 -9.26
C GLN A 47 -14.78 -1.04 -8.81
N GLN A 48 -14.31 -1.06 -7.56
CA GLN A 48 -13.53 0.01 -6.96
C GLN A 48 -12.02 -0.11 -7.24
N PHE A 49 -11.57 -1.34 -7.49
CA PHE A 49 -10.15 -1.70 -7.60
C PHE A 49 -9.37 -0.85 -8.61
N PRO A 50 -9.87 -0.55 -9.83
CA PRO A 50 -9.14 0.32 -10.76
C PRO A 50 -8.78 1.68 -10.15
N SER A 51 -9.74 2.31 -9.46
CA SER A 51 -9.53 3.60 -8.81
C SER A 51 -8.55 3.50 -7.65
N ILE A 52 -8.70 2.48 -6.79
CA ILE A 52 -7.81 2.19 -5.67
C ILE A 52 -6.38 1.96 -6.15
N TRP A 53 -6.20 1.16 -7.21
CA TRP A 53 -4.88 0.85 -7.75
C TRP A 53 -4.22 2.06 -8.40
N THR A 54 -4.97 2.87 -9.14
CA THR A 54 -4.43 4.10 -9.77
C THR A 54 -4.02 5.17 -8.78
N ALA A 55 -4.45 5.08 -7.51
CA ALA A 55 -4.09 6.02 -6.47
C ALA A 55 -2.70 5.76 -5.85
N ILE A 56 -2.06 4.62 -6.13
CA ILE A 56 -0.76 4.21 -5.55
C ILE A 56 0.31 5.32 -5.64
N PRO A 57 0.53 6.02 -6.77
CA PRO A 57 1.54 7.08 -6.82
C PRO A 57 1.25 8.25 -5.86
N ALA A 58 -0.02 8.63 -5.70
CA ALA A 58 -0.42 9.69 -4.79
C ALA A 58 -0.31 9.25 -3.32
N VAL A 59 -0.62 7.98 -3.04
CA VAL A 59 -0.42 7.34 -1.73
C VAL A 59 1.07 7.35 -1.34
N ILE A 60 1.96 6.96 -2.25
CA ILE A 60 3.41 6.99 -2.01
C ILE A 60 3.90 8.41 -1.73
N THR A 61 3.41 9.40 -2.50
CA THR A 61 3.75 10.81 -2.30
C THR A 61 3.34 11.30 -0.90
N GLU A 62 2.15 10.93 -0.45
CA GLU A 62 1.65 11.30 0.88
C GLU A 62 2.41 10.58 2.00
N ALA A 63 2.75 9.31 1.82
CA ALA A 63 3.57 8.56 2.77
C ALA A 63 5.00 9.12 2.88
N GLU A 64 5.60 9.53 1.77
CA GLU A 64 6.87 10.25 1.77
C GLU A 64 6.75 11.56 2.54
N ARG A 65 5.70 12.36 2.26
CA ARG A 65 5.47 13.63 2.96
C ARG A 65 5.33 13.42 4.47
N ALA A 66 4.57 12.42 4.90
CA ALA A 66 4.38 12.10 6.32
C ALA A 66 5.69 11.61 6.97
N SER A 67 6.37 10.64 6.35
CA SER A 67 7.62 10.10 6.88
C SER A 67 8.77 11.10 6.90
N ARG A 68 8.77 12.12 6.02
CA ARG A 68 9.75 13.22 6.09
C ARG A 68 9.64 14.06 7.35
N VAL A 69 8.43 14.17 7.91
CA VAL A 69 8.19 14.86 9.19
C VAL A 69 8.65 13.99 10.35
N GLU A 70 8.40 12.68 10.29
CA GLU A 70 8.69 11.74 11.37
C GLU A 70 10.15 11.27 11.41
N LEU A 71 10.78 11.11 10.24
CA LEU A 71 12.11 10.52 10.05
C LEU A 71 13.02 11.46 9.23
N PRO A 72 13.23 12.71 9.65
CA PRO A 72 14.01 13.68 8.87
C PRO A 72 15.46 13.23 8.63
N GLU A 73 16.08 12.54 9.59
CA GLU A 73 17.47 12.05 9.47
C GLU A 73 17.60 10.96 8.40
N PHE A 74 16.64 10.04 8.31
CA PHE A 74 16.59 9.01 7.26
C PHE A 74 16.59 9.65 5.88
N TRP A 75 15.70 10.62 5.66
CA TRP A 75 15.58 11.30 4.38
C TRP A 75 16.80 12.14 4.02
N GLN A 76 17.44 12.80 5.00
CA GLN A 76 18.70 13.51 4.78
C GLN A 76 19.83 12.58 4.34
N MET A 77 19.96 11.42 5.00
CA MET A 77 20.98 10.44 4.63
C MET A 77 20.73 9.84 3.25
N HIS A 78 19.47 9.56 2.93
CA HIS A 78 19.07 9.06 1.61
C HIS A 78 19.38 10.09 0.50
N GLU A 79 19.02 11.36 0.70
CA GLU A 79 19.32 12.43 -0.25
C GLU A 79 20.82 12.64 -0.45
N ALA A 80 21.59 12.59 0.64
CA ALA A 80 23.06 12.68 0.59
C ALA A 80 23.70 11.50 -0.17
N ALA A 81 23.09 10.32 -0.14
CA ALA A 81 23.56 9.14 -0.87
C ALA A 81 23.30 9.22 -2.39
N GLY A 82 22.46 10.16 -2.86
CA GLY A 82 22.19 10.37 -4.29
C GLY A 82 21.46 9.19 -4.95
N THR A 83 20.74 8.39 -4.18
CA THR A 83 19.99 7.23 -4.68
C THR A 83 18.80 7.69 -5.52
N SER A 84 18.74 7.22 -6.77
CA SER A 84 17.74 7.63 -7.78
C SER A 84 16.52 6.69 -7.86
N SER A 85 16.41 5.73 -6.94
CA SER A 85 15.35 4.72 -6.91
C SER A 85 14.15 5.17 -6.07
N GLU A 86 12.97 4.61 -6.38
CA GLU A 86 11.76 4.76 -5.57
C GLU A 86 12.01 4.17 -4.17
N VAL A 87 12.13 5.05 -3.17
CA VAL A 87 12.48 4.72 -1.77
C VAL A 87 11.38 3.92 -1.09
N LEU A 88 10.13 4.23 -1.42
CA LEU A 88 8.94 3.66 -0.81
C LEU A 88 8.14 2.88 -1.85
N SER A 89 7.43 1.84 -1.39
CA SER A 89 6.50 1.04 -2.16
C SER A 89 5.27 0.67 -1.34
N VAL A 90 4.14 0.44 -2.01
CA VAL A 90 2.94 -0.14 -1.39
C VAL A 90 3.12 -1.65 -1.29
N TRP A 91 3.19 -2.15 -0.06
CA TRP A 91 3.29 -3.58 0.24
C TRP A 91 1.93 -4.24 0.35
N GLY A 92 0.95 -3.50 0.86
CA GLY A 92 -0.35 -4.03 1.23
C GLY A 92 -1.48 -3.03 0.95
N ILE A 93 -2.63 -3.55 0.54
CA ILE A 93 -3.87 -2.77 0.37
C ILE A 93 -5.02 -3.53 1.03
N TRP A 94 -5.62 -2.95 2.06
CA TRP A 94 -6.89 -3.41 2.62
C TRP A 94 -8.01 -2.65 1.94
N ILE A 95 -8.94 -3.37 1.33
CA ILE A 95 -10.13 -2.81 0.71
C ILE A 95 -11.30 -3.16 1.62
N GLU A 96 -11.99 -2.13 2.12
CA GLU A 96 -13.28 -2.28 2.79
C GLU A 96 -14.40 -1.95 1.79
N PRO A 97 -15.00 -2.95 1.14
CA PRO A 97 -15.83 -2.71 -0.04
C PRO A 97 -17.16 -2.04 0.29
N VAL A 98 -17.61 -2.11 1.55
CA VAL A 98 -18.88 -1.53 2.03
C VAL A 98 -18.74 -0.02 2.26
N SER A 99 -17.67 0.41 2.92
CA SER A 99 -17.38 1.83 3.18
C SER A 99 -16.79 2.51 1.93
N GLY A 100 -16.16 1.72 1.06
CA GLY A 100 -15.42 2.18 -0.11
C GLY A 100 -14.07 2.79 0.25
N THR A 101 -13.56 2.49 1.45
CA THR A 101 -12.23 2.89 1.89
C THR A 101 -11.19 1.87 1.43
N ALA A 102 -9.97 2.36 1.24
CA ALA A 102 -8.80 1.52 1.08
C ALA A 102 -7.68 2.04 1.98
N THR A 103 -7.08 1.16 2.77
CA THR A 103 -5.90 1.48 3.56
C THR A 103 -4.69 0.86 2.87
N TYR A 104 -3.64 1.66 2.70
CA TYR A 104 -2.40 1.27 2.05
C TYR A 104 -1.30 1.21 3.09
N GLU A 105 -0.60 0.09 3.13
CA GLU A 105 0.64 -0.05 3.86
C GLU A 105 1.81 0.33 2.96
N VAL A 106 2.45 1.45 3.28
CA VAL A 106 3.63 1.96 2.57
C VAL A 106 4.86 1.76 3.44
N SER A 107 5.89 1.13 2.89
CA SER A 107 7.19 0.99 3.57
C SER A 107 8.32 1.05 2.55
N THR A 108 9.55 0.90 3.02
CA THR A 108 10.74 0.96 2.17
C THR A 108 10.64 -0.08 1.06
N ASN A 109 11.00 0.32 -0.14
CA ASN A 109 11.10 -0.58 -1.27
C ASN A 109 12.31 -1.51 -1.07
N HIS A 110 12.08 -2.81 -0.90
CA HIS A 110 13.18 -3.76 -0.67
C HIS A 110 13.99 -4.08 -1.94
N ALA A 111 13.62 -3.52 -3.11
CA ALA A 111 14.50 -3.46 -4.27
C ALA A 111 15.61 -2.40 -4.13
N PHE A 112 15.68 -1.72 -2.99
CA PHE A 112 16.69 -0.72 -2.69
C PHE A 112 18.05 -1.37 -2.46
N ASP A 113 18.89 -1.29 -3.49
CA ASP A 113 20.33 -1.58 -3.48
C ASP A 113 21.09 -0.26 -3.24
N PRO A 114 21.28 0.18 -1.98
CA PRO A 114 22.12 1.34 -1.72
C PRO A 114 23.56 0.97 -2.12
N PRO A 115 24.28 1.83 -2.85
CA PRO A 115 25.69 1.57 -3.15
C PRO A 115 26.42 1.32 -1.83
N LEU A 116 26.87 0.08 -1.66
CA LEU A 116 27.61 -0.46 -0.51
C LEU A 116 28.60 0.57 0.04
N GLN A 117 28.23 1.26 1.13
CA GLN A 117 29.10 1.84 2.19
C GLN A 117 28.43 2.92 3.07
N VAL A 118 27.14 3.21 2.92
CA VAL A 118 26.41 3.97 3.94
C VAL A 118 25.50 2.98 4.66
N GLU A 119 25.79 2.69 5.93
CA GLU A 119 24.75 2.19 6.85
C GLU A 119 23.72 3.31 6.96
N LEU A 120 22.84 3.41 5.97
CA LEU A 120 21.62 4.20 6.08
C LEU A 120 20.90 3.59 7.26
N SER A 121 20.64 4.39 8.30
CA SER A 121 19.71 4.01 9.35
C SER A 121 18.48 3.47 8.62
N SER A 122 18.25 2.17 8.77
CA SER A 122 17.12 1.55 8.10
C SER A 122 15.88 2.35 8.48
N PHE A 123 14.99 2.59 7.52
CA PHE A 123 13.60 2.84 7.88
C PHE A 123 13.26 1.74 8.90
N PRO A 124 12.83 2.08 10.12
CA PRO A 124 12.76 1.08 11.17
C PRO A 124 12.00 -0.11 10.60
N ALA A 125 12.53 -1.33 10.71
CA ALA A 125 12.01 -2.50 9.99
C ALA A 125 10.53 -2.83 10.30
N GLU A 126 9.94 -2.09 11.26
CA GLU A 126 8.57 -2.16 11.74
C GLU A 126 7.76 -0.86 11.47
N SER A 127 8.34 0.09 10.75
CA SER A 127 7.65 1.32 10.34
C SER A 127 7.04 1.10 8.97
N SER A 128 5.72 1.06 8.95
CA SER A 128 4.93 1.36 7.77
C SER A 128 4.15 2.64 8.01
N VAL A 129 4.01 3.44 6.97
CA VAL A 129 3.08 4.57 6.95
C VAL A 129 1.76 4.04 6.41
N MET A 130 0.73 4.15 7.23
CA MET A 130 -0.64 3.79 6.84
C MET A 130 -1.31 5.01 6.22
N ILE A 131 -1.75 4.85 4.98
CA ILE A 131 -2.44 5.88 4.23
C ILE A 131 -3.85 5.40 3.95
N GLU A 132 -4.86 6.17 4.31
CA GLU A 132 -6.24 5.90 3.96
C GLU A 132 -6.63 6.66 2.69
N ARG A 133 -7.36 6.00 1.80
CA ARG A 133 -8.14 6.60 0.73
C ARG A 133 -9.62 6.35 1.00
N ASN A 134 -10.41 7.41 1.14
CA ASN A 134 -11.85 7.25 1.31
C ASN A 134 -12.58 6.98 -0.02
N LYS A 135 -13.89 6.74 0.04
CA LYS A 135 -14.74 6.47 -1.13
C LYS A 135 -14.72 7.56 -2.21
N ASP A 136 -14.51 8.82 -1.79
CA ASP A 136 -14.46 9.98 -2.69
C ASP A 136 -13.06 10.15 -3.31
N GLY A 137 -12.10 9.29 -2.94
CA GLY A 137 -10.73 9.30 -3.42
C GLY A 137 -9.82 10.30 -2.71
N VAL A 138 -10.26 10.87 -1.58
CA VAL A 138 -9.42 11.71 -0.74
C VAL A 138 -8.42 10.82 -0.01
N ILE A 139 -7.15 11.22 -0.05
CA ILE A 139 -6.02 10.51 0.57
C ILE A 139 -5.60 11.28 1.84
N SER A 140 -5.37 10.55 2.92
CA SER A 140 -4.86 11.11 4.18
C SER A 140 -4.02 10.08 4.93
N THR A 141 -3.02 10.55 5.67
CA THR A 141 -2.33 9.70 6.66
C THR A 141 -3.31 9.28 7.75
N GLU A 142 -3.36 8.00 8.10
CA GLU A 142 -4.16 7.57 9.26
C GLU A 142 -3.58 8.19 10.53
N ALA A 143 -4.47 8.74 11.37
CA ALA A 143 -4.09 9.11 12.73
C ALA A 143 -4.00 7.82 13.55
N ARG A 144 -2.78 7.44 13.97
CA ARG A 144 -2.57 6.40 14.97
C ARG A 144 -3.19 6.78 16.32
#